data_AF-R5LNN7-F1
#
_entry.id   AF-R5LNN7-F1
#
_cell.length_a   1.000
_cell.length_b   1.000
_cell.length_c   1.000
_cell.angle_alpha   90.00
_cell.angle_beta   90.00
_cell.angle_gamma   90.00
#
_symmetry.space_group_name_H-M   'P 1'
#
loop_
_entity.id
_entity.type
_entity.pdbx_description
1 polymer ?
#
loop_
_entity_poly.entity_id
_entity_poly.type
_entity_poly.pdbx_seq_one_letter_code
_entity_poly.pdbx_strand_id
1 'polypeptide(L)'
;MLQALIFHHPDDRMCWHIDDEYYFGDDFLVAPVMNSEGRRDVYLPEGNWVNFFTGERYSGGKWLKDLNVPLELMPVYVREGAEIPVYPEPVDCTDDMDLSKTEYIKIDGRFGGIEF
;
A
#
# COMPACT_ATOMS: atom_id res chain seq x y z
N MET A 1 4.48 -1.34 -11.19
CA MET A 1 5.65 -2.25 -11.33
C MET A 1 6.10 -2.63 -9.93
N LEU A 2 6.56 -3.86 -9.69
CA LEU A 2 7.09 -4.29 -8.38
C LEU A 2 8.53 -3.78 -8.19
N GLN A 3 8.81 -3.21 -7.03
CA GLN A 3 10.13 -2.66 -6.68
C GLN A 3 10.49 -3.03 -5.23
N ALA A 4 11.72 -3.50 -5.01
CA ALA A 4 12.24 -3.72 -3.67
C ALA A 4 12.36 -2.40 -2.88
N LEU A 5 12.23 -2.45 -1.56
CA LEU A 5 12.25 -1.26 -0.69
C LEU A 5 13.55 -0.45 -0.82
N ILE A 6 14.70 -1.11 -1.03
CA ILE A 6 16.00 -0.46 -1.19
C ILE A 6 16.06 0.58 -2.32
N PHE A 7 15.21 0.45 -3.35
CA PHE A 7 15.18 1.42 -4.45
C PHE A 7 14.59 2.77 -4.02
N HIS A 8 13.71 2.78 -3.01
CA HIS A 8 13.13 4.00 -2.44
C HIS A 8 13.88 4.48 -1.20
N HIS A 9 14.48 3.55 -0.46
CA HIS A 9 15.12 3.80 0.84
C HIS A 9 16.54 3.22 0.89
N PRO A 10 17.49 3.75 0.07
CA PRO A 10 18.84 3.20 0.01
C PRO A 10 19.63 3.41 1.31
N ASP A 11 19.32 4.44 2.09
CA ASP A 11 20.00 4.75 3.36
C ASP A 11 19.45 3.95 4.55
N ASP A 12 18.29 3.33 4.39
CA ASP A 12 17.68 2.48 5.42
C ASP A 12 18.14 1.04 5.26
N ARG A 13 19.05 0.61 6.14
CA ARG A 13 19.61 -0.75 6.10
C ARG A 13 18.58 -1.84 6.34
N MET A 14 17.45 -1.55 7.00
CA MET A 14 16.39 -2.55 7.16
C MET A 14 15.79 -2.90 5.80
N CYS A 15 15.57 -1.89 4.94
CA CYS A 15 15.04 -2.06 3.59
C CYS A 15 15.91 -2.93 2.67
N TRP A 16 17.19 -3.17 3.02
CA TRP A 16 18.10 -4.03 2.26
C TRP A 16 17.84 -5.52 2.50
N HIS A 17 17.23 -5.84 3.63
CA HIS A 17 17.05 -7.21 4.11
C HIS A 17 15.60 -7.69 4.03
N ILE A 18 14.67 -6.81 3.65
CA ILE A 18 13.26 -7.15 3.48
C ILE A 18 13.06 -7.71 2.07
N ASP A 19 12.66 -8.97 1.99
CA ASP A 19 12.41 -9.73 0.76
C ASP A 19 10.94 -10.15 0.59
N ASP A 20 10.09 -9.81 1.56
CA ASP A 20 8.68 -10.19 1.65
C ASP A 20 7.71 -8.99 1.73
N GLU A 21 8.21 -7.79 1.41
CA GLU A 21 7.45 -6.55 1.20
C GLU A 21 7.98 -5.85 -0.04
N TYR A 22 7.13 -5.09 -0.73
CA TYR A 22 7.54 -4.40 -1.95
C TYR A 22 6.72 -3.12 -2.19
N TYR A 23 7.33 -2.22 -2.96
CA TYR A 23 6.63 -1.11 -3.58
C TYR A 23 5.91 -1.55 -4.86
N PHE A 24 4.65 -1.14 -5.02
CA PHE A 24 3.93 -1.24 -6.27
C PHE A 24 3.76 0.14 -6.89
N GLY A 25 4.65 0.48 -7.84
CA GLY A 25 4.84 1.87 -8.26
C GLY A 25 5.55 2.66 -7.16
N ASP A 26 5.27 3.96 -7.05
CA ASP A 26 6.03 4.85 -6.16
C ASP A 26 5.37 5.09 -4.79
N ASP A 27 4.07 4.76 -4.68
CA ASP A 27 3.23 5.17 -3.56
C ASP A 27 2.70 4.02 -2.70
N PHE A 28 2.54 2.82 -3.25
CA PHE A 28 1.99 1.67 -2.52
C PHE A 28 3.11 0.80 -1.96
N LEU A 29 3.04 0.49 -0.67
CA LEU A 29 3.78 -0.58 -0.01
C LEU A 29 2.82 -1.75 0.24
N VAL A 30 3.18 -2.93 -0.27
CA VAL A 30 2.38 -4.14 -0.19
C VAL A 30 3.17 -5.20 0.56
N ALA A 31 2.54 -5.83 1.56
CA ALA A 31 3.16 -6.87 2.39
C ALA A 31 2.26 -8.12 2.45
N PRO A 32 2.31 -9.01 1.45
CA PRO A 32 1.45 -10.20 1.37
C PRO A 32 1.56 -11.11 2.61
N VAL A 33 0.45 -11.75 2.98
CA VAL A 33 0.43 -12.76 4.05
C VAL A 33 0.76 -14.13 3.46
N MET A 34 1.85 -14.73 3.92
CA MET A 34 2.41 -15.96 3.36
C MET A 34 2.34 -17.16 4.31
N ASN A 35 1.48 -17.11 5.32
CA ASN A 35 1.24 -18.20 6.28
C ASN A 35 -0.26 -18.48 6.47
N SER A 36 -0.58 -19.65 7.03
CA SER A 36 -1.94 -20.10 7.26
C SER A 36 -2.63 -19.47 8.47
N GLU A 37 -1.89 -18.74 9.31
CA GLU A 37 -2.42 -18.14 10.54
C GLU A 37 -3.03 -16.76 10.32
N GLY A 38 -2.84 -16.16 9.13
CA GLY A 38 -3.30 -14.81 8.85
C GLY A 38 -2.49 -13.74 9.60
N ARG A 39 -1.26 -14.06 10.03
CA ARG A 39 -0.42 -13.16 10.83
C ARG A 39 0.69 -12.54 10.02
N ARG A 40 1.05 -11.28 10.27
CA ARG A 40 2.15 -10.62 9.54
C ARG A 40 2.81 -9.52 10.36
N ASP A 41 4.14 -9.48 10.30
CA ASP A 41 4.92 -8.30 10.66
C ASP A 41 5.12 -7.47 9.40
N VAL A 42 5.00 -6.15 9.49
CA VAL A 42 5.23 -5.21 8.39
C VAL A 42 6.20 -4.13 8.81
N TYR A 43 7.24 -3.88 8.03
CA TYR A 43 8.11 -2.73 8.20
C TYR A 43 7.61 -1.54 7.39
N LEU A 44 7.39 -0.42 8.04
CA LEU A 44 7.15 0.85 7.37
C LEU A 44 8.47 1.63 7.35
N PRO A 45 9.09 1.85 6.18
CA PRO A 45 10.27 2.73 6.06
C PRO A 45 9.96 4.15 6.50
N GLU A 46 10.98 5.00 6.64
CA GLU A 46 10.78 6.42 6.98
C GLU A 46 9.75 7.09 6.06
N GLY A 47 8.86 7.89 6.65
CA GLY A 47 7.76 8.55 5.96
C GLY A 47 6.46 8.53 6.76
N ASN A 48 5.38 8.99 6.14
CA ASN A 48 4.02 8.86 6.67
C ASN A 48 3.22 7.93 5.78
N TRP A 49 2.53 7.00 6.40
CA TRP A 49 1.86 5.89 5.76
C TRP A 49 0.40 5.84 6.17
N VAL A 50 -0.46 5.46 5.25
CA VAL A 50 -1.89 5.30 5.50
C VAL A 50 -2.29 3.90 5.08
N ASN A 51 -2.90 3.13 5.99
CA ASN A 51 -3.51 1.86 5.63
C ASN A 51 -4.59 2.13 4.57
N PHE A 52 -4.45 1.52 3.40
CA PHE A 52 -5.27 1.84 2.24
C PHE A 52 -6.76 1.54 2.46
N PHE A 53 -7.06 0.52 3.28
CA PHE A 53 -8.41 0.04 3.49
C PHE A 53 -9.09 0.70 4.69
N THR A 54 -8.35 0.97 5.76
CA THR A 54 -8.94 1.53 6.99
C THR A 54 -8.75 3.03 7.14
N GLY A 55 -7.87 3.64 6.34
CA GLY A 55 -7.48 5.05 6.47
C GLY A 55 -6.62 5.35 7.71
N GLU A 56 -6.25 4.33 8.49
CA GLU A 56 -5.42 4.50 9.69
C GLU A 56 -4.01 4.97 9.32
N ARG A 57 -3.47 5.92 10.09
CA ARG A 57 -2.21 6.60 9.80
C ARG A 57 -1.08 6.14 10.71
N TYR A 58 0.10 6.01 10.13
CA TYR A 58 1.30 5.54 10.79
C TYR A 58 2.50 6.41 10.42
N SER A 59 3.27 6.80 11.42
CA SER A 59 4.66 7.21 11.20
C SER A 59 5.52 5.99 10.85
N GLY A 60 6.42 6.18 9.89
CA GLY A 60 7.37 5.18 9.41
C GLY A 60 8.62 5.02 10.30
N GLY A 61 9.61 4.31 9.76
CA GLY A 61 10.84 3.91 10.46
C GLY A 61 10.61 2.85 11.53
N LYS A 62 9.55 2.03 11.41
CA LYS A 62 9.14 1.09 12.47
C LYS A 62 8.51 -0.19 11.94
N TRP A 63 8.54 -1.21 12.79
CA TRP A 63 7.78 -2.44 12.59
C TRP A 63 6.37 -2.32 13.19
N LEU A 64 5.38 -2.69 12.42
CA LEU A 64 4.06 -3.11 12.89
C LEU A 64 4.12 -4.62 13.09
N LYS A 65 3.87 -5.11 14.31
CA LYS A 65 4.09 -6.51 14.68
C LYS A 65 2.80 -7.24 14.97
N ASP A 66 2.79 -8.53 14.68
CA ASP A 66 1.70 -9.47 14.95
C ASP A 66 0.34 -9.00 14.41
N LEU A 67 0.32 -8.40 13.22
CA LEU A 67 -0.92 -7.97 12.59
C LEU A 67 -1.79 -9.20 12.31
N ASN A 68 -3.05 -9.14 12.72
CA ASN A 68 -4.06 -10.11 12.33
C ASN A 68 -4.77 -9.63 11.07
N VAL A 69 -4.60 -10.37 9.97
CA VAL A 69 -5.09 -10.00 8.64
C VAL A 69 -6.16 -11.00 8.22
N PRO A 70 -7.39 -10.54 7.93
CA PRO A 70 -8.43 -11.38 7.35
C PRO A 70 -7.99 -12.03 6.04
N LEU A 71 -8.55 -13.21 5.74
CA LEU A 71 -8.17 -13.98 4.55
C LEU A 71 -8.43 -13.23 3.23
N GLU A 72 -9.45 -12.38 3.23
CA GLU A 72 -9.86 -11.57 2.08
C GLU A 72 -8.90 -10.39 1.82
N LEU A 73 -7.99 -10.11 2.77
CA LEU A 73 -7.16 -8.92 2.78
C LEU A 73 -5.67 -9.24 2.78
N MET A 74 -4.88 -8.23 2.41
CA MET A 74 -3.46 -8.17 2.70
C MET A 74 -3.10 -6.76 3.16
N PRO A 75 -2.08 -6.57 4.01
CA PRO A 75 -1.61 -5.24 4.37
C PRO A 75 -1.16 -4.45 3.13
N VAL A 76 -1.79 -3.30 2.93
CA VAL A 76 -1.43 -2.32 1.91
C VAL A 76 -1.40 -0.95 2.55
N TYR A 77 -0.27 -0.26 2.40
CA TYR A 77 -0.06 1.08 2.90
C TYR A 77 0.26 2.00 1.74
N VAL A 78 -0.29 3.21 1.76
CA VAL A 78 -0.04 4.23 0.75
C VAL A 78 0.68 5.40 1.40
N ARG A 79 1.63 5.99 0.69
CA ARG A 79 2.31 7.21 1.13
C ARG A 79 1.28 8.32 1.36
N GLU A 80 1.36 9.00 2.50
CA GLU A 80 0.52 10.18 2.75
C GLU A 80 0.84 11.28 1.72
N GLY A 81 -0.21 11.87 1.15
CA GLY A 81 -0.11 12.86 0.07
C GLY A 81 -0.11 12.28 -1.35
N ALA A 82 -0.14 10.95 -1.52
CA ALA A 82 -0.26 10.35 -2.84
C ALA A 82 -1.60 10.71 -3.51
N GLU A 83 -1.57 10.85 -4.84
CA GLU A 83 -2.76 11.00 -5.68
C GLU A 83 -2.84 9.82 -6.65
N ILE A 84 -3.80 8.92 -6.42
CA ILE A 84 -3.89 7.67 -7.16
C ILE A 84 -4.97 7.80 -8.24
N PRO A 85 -4.62 7.71 -9.54
CA PRO A 85 -5.60 7.67 -10.60
C PRO A 85 -6.37 6.35 -10.55
N VAL A 86 -7.69 6.45 -10.56
CA VAL A 86 -8.61 5.31 -10.57
C VAL A 86 -9.64 5.49 -11.66
N TYR A 87 -10.12 4.37 -12.20
CA TYR A 87 -11.23 4.37 -13.12
C TYR A 87 -12.52 4.06 -12.37
N PRO A 88 -13.52 4.97 -12.35
CA PRO A 88 -14.65 4.88 -11.43
C PRO A 88 -15.79 3.97 -11.90
N GLU A 89 -15.76 3.53 -13.17
CA GLU A 89 -16.85 2.75 -13.76
C GLU A 89 -16.46 1.28 -13.96
N PRO A 90 -17.40 0.32 -13.81
CA PRO A 90 -17.15 -1.05 -14.17
C PRO A 90 -16.96 -1.19 -15.69
N VAL A 91 -15.96 -1.94 -16.11
CA VAL A 91 -15.66 -2.29 -17.50
C VAL A 91 -15.34 -3.78 -17.59
N ASP A 92 -15.65 -4.39 -18.74
CA ASP A 92 -15.36 -5.81 -18.97
C ASP A 92 -13.88 -6.03 -19.32
N CYS A 93 -13.25 -5.06 -19.99
CA CYS A 93 -11.83 -5.09 -20.29
C CYS A 93 -11.21 -3.67 -20.38
N THR A 94 -9.88 -3.61 -20.50
CA THR A 94 -9.16 -2.33 -20.59
C THR A 94 -9.48 -1.54 -21.86
N ASP A 95 -9.94 -2.20 -22.92
CA ASP A 95 -10.27 -1.54 -24.19
C ASP A 95 -11.56 -0.70 -24.08
N ASP A 96 -12.43 -1.00 -23.10
CA ASP A 96 -13.67 -0.27 -22.84
C ASP A 96 -13.47 0.97 -21.96
N MET A 97 -12.25 1.21 -21.47
CA MET A 97 -11.94 2.34 -20.58
C MET A 97 -11.87 3.66 -21.34
N ASP A 98 -12.65 4.65 -20.90
CA ASP A 98 -12.51 6.04 -21.35
C ASP A 98 -11.65 6.84 -20.36
N LEU A 99 -10.34 6.96 -20.63
CA LEU A 99 -9.40 7.64 -19.73
C LEU A 99 -9.75 9.11 -19.43
N SER A 100 -10.67 9.74 -20.17
CA SER A 100 -11.16 11.07 -19.80
C SER A 100 -12.01 11.07 -18.52
N LYS A 101 -12.48 9.89 -18.08
CA LYS A 101 -13.26 9.68 -16.85
C LYS A 101 -12.42 9.33 -15.63
N THR A 102 -11.09 9.34 -15.74
CA THR A 102 -10.21 9.03 -14.61
C THR A 102 -10.47 9.99 -13.44
N GLU A 103 -10.69 9.41 -12.27
CA GLU A 103 -10.79 10.13 -11.00
C GLU A 103 -9.49 9.93 -10.20
N TYR A 104 -9.31 10.75 -9.16
CA TYR A 104 -8.13 10.70 -8.31
C TYR A 104 -8.53 10.52 -6.86
N ILE A 105 -8.01 9.46 -6.24
CA ILE A 105 -8.07 9.27 -4.80
C ILE A 105 -6.91 10.04 -4.18
N LYS A 106 -7.21 11.03 -3.34
CA LYS A 106 -6.20 11.79 -2.60
C LYS A 106 -6.00 11.19 -1.22
N ILE A 107 -4.77 10.75 -0.92
CA ILE A 107 -4.39 10.21 0.40
C ILE A 107 -4.04 11.37 1.34
N ASP A 108 -4.99 12.27 1.55
CA ASP A 108 -4.88 13.41 2.48
C ASP A 108 -5.57 13.11 3.82
N GLY A 109 -5.62 14.08 4.73
CA GLY A 109 -6.24 13.93 6.06
C GLY A 109 -7.72 13.53 6.08
N ARG A 110 -8.42 13.57 4.94
CA ARG A 110 -9.82 13.19 4.78
C ARG A 110 -10.00 11.76 4.26
N PHE A 111 -8.93 11.14 3.76
CA PHE A 111 -8.97 9.75 3.32
C PHE A 111 -9.29 8.83 4.49
N GLY A 112 -10.44 8.15 4.41
CA GLY A 112 -10.97 7.26 5.44
C GLY A 112 -10.80 5.77 5.14
N GLY A 113 -10.03 5.42 4.10
CA GLY A 113 -9.94 4.07 3.59
C GLY A 113 -10.91 3.80 2.43
N ILE A 114 -10.79 2.63 1.83
CA ILE A 114 -11.71 2.12 0.81
C ILE A 114 -12.43 0.87 1.32
N GLU A 115 -13.72 0.77 1.05
CA GLU A 115 -14.52 -0.42 1.37
C GLU A 115 -14.38 -1.50 0.29
N PHE A 116 -14.62 -2.75 0.68
CA PHE A 116 -14.69 -3.92 -0.19
C PHE A 116 -16.13 -4.37 -0.39
#